data_AF-A0A8J8F6S1-F1
#
_entry.id   AF-A0A8J8F6S1-F1
#
_cell.length_a   1.000
_cell.length_b   1.000
_cell.length_c   1.000
_cell.angle_alpha   90.00
_cell.angle_beta   90.00
_cell.angle_gamma   90.00
#
_symmetry.space_group_name_H-M   'P 1'
#
loop_
_entity.id
_entity.type
_entity.pdbx_description
1 polymer ?
#
loop_
_entity_poly.entity_id
_entity_poly.type
_entity_poly.pdbx_seq_one_letter_code
_entity_poly.pdbx_strand_id
1 'polypeptide(L)' 'MEFDLPTTAATFIALIALGTVGMIASGMMATETVLMMVVPAMVIFGGIMLLIGIKYGQHRSAP' A
#
# COMPACT_ATOMS: atom_id res chain seq x y z
N MET A 1 -18.21 4.24 -6.56
CA MET A 1 -16.96 4.97 -6.84
C MET A 1 -16.41 4.42 -8.13
N GLU A 2 -16.19 5.26 -9.13
CA GLU A 2 -15.33 4.88 -10.24
C GLU A 2 -13.92 4.70 -9.63
N PHE A 3 -13.27 3.54 -9.86
CA PHE A 3 -11.95 3.27 -9.30
C PHE A 3 -10.91 4.04 -10.10
N ASP A 4 -10.90 5.34 -9.87
CA ASP A 4 -10.00 6.26 -10.54
C ASP A 4 -8.64 6.27 -9.86
N LEU A 5 -7.64 6.78 -10.57
CA LEU A 5 -6.28 6.97 -10.05
C LEU A 5 -6.25 7.68 -8.68
N PRO A 6 -6.95 8.82 -8.45
CA PRO A 6 -6.92 9.49 -7.15
C PRO A 6 -7.51 8.63 -6.03
N THR A 7 -8.66 7.97 -6.25
CA THR A 7 -9.29 7.11 -5.25
C THR A 7 -8.37 5.92 -4.93
N THR A 8 -7.78 5.31 -5.95
CA THR A 8 -6.84 4.19 -5.79
C THR A 8 -5.60 4.57 -4.99
N ALA A 9 -4.98 5.71 -5.31
CA ALA A 9 -3.81 6.21 -4.60
C ALA A 9 -4.14 6.56 -3.14
N ALA A 10 -5.28 7.20 -2.91
CA ALA A 10 -5.74 7.54 -1.57
C ALA A 10 -5.97 6.27 -0.72
N THR A 11 -6.63 5.25 -1.28
CA THR A 11 -6.83 3.96 -0.60
C THR A 11 -5.50 3.27 -0.29
N PHE A 12 -4.55 3.30 -1.22
CA PHE A 12 -3.22 2.73 -0.99
C PHE A 12 -2.49 3.39 0.19
N ILE A 13 -2.49 4.73 0.25
CA ILE A 13 -1.89 5.49 1.35
C ILE A 13 -2.61 5.19 2.67
N ALA A 14 -3.95 5.15 2.66
CA ALA A 14 -4.74 4.84 3.84
C ALA A 14 -4.43 3.44 4.40
N LEU A 15 -4.24 2.43 3.54
CA LEU A 15 -3.85 1.10 3.94
C LEU A 15 -2.47 1.06 4.60
N ILE A 16 -1.49 1.78 4.06
CA ILE A 16 -0.15 1.87 4.66
C ILE A 16 -0.23 2.56 6.03
N ALA A 17 -0.98 3.65 6.15
CA ALA A 17 -1.16 4.36 7.40
C ALA A 17 -1.80 3.46 8.47
N LEU A 18 -2.87 2.74 8.12
CA LEU A 18 -3.54 1.80 9.02
C LEU A 18 -2.61 0.65 9.45
N GLY A 19 -1.87 0.05 8.52
CA GLY A 19 -0.89 -0.99 8.83
C GLY A 19 0.20 -0.49 9.77
N THR A 20 0.70 0.72 9.54
CA THR A 20 1.73 1.36 10.37
C THR A 20 1.23 1.59 11.79
N VAL A 21 0.04 2.19 11.95
CA VAL A 21 -0.57 2.43 13.26
C VAL A 21 -0.85 1.12 13.99
N GLY A 22 -1.40 0.12 13.31
CA GLY A 22 -1.66 -1.20 13.89
C GLY A 22 -0.38 -1.87 14.40
N MET A 23 0.72 -1.79 13.64
CA MET A 23 2.00 -2.33 14.06
C MET A 23 2.57 -1.60 15.28
N ILE A 24 2.55 -0.27 15.29
CA ILE A 24 3.02 0.52 16.44
C ILE A 24 2.17 0.21 17.68
N ALA A 25 0.84 0.15 17.54
CA ALA A 25 -0.07 -0.16 18.64
C ALA A 25 0.09 -1.58 19.18
N SER A 26 0.51 -2.54 18.34
CA SER A 26 0.72 -3.93 18.76
C SER A 26 1.92 -4.16 19.66
N GLY A 27 2.91 -3.26 19.65
CA GLY A 27 4.14 -3.39 20.43
C GLY A 27 5.05 -4.57 20.03
N MET A 28 4.79 -5.26 18.92
CA MET A 28 5.56 -6.43 18.49
C MET A 28 6.98 -6.10 18.01
N MET A 29 7.25 -4.83 17.66
CA MET A 29 8.55 -4.36 17.17
C MET A 29 8.83 -2.95 17.69
N ALA A 30 10.10 -2.54 17.73
CA ALA A 30 10.49 -1.18 18.04
C ALA A 30 9.94 -0.20 16.97
N THR A 31 9.45 0.96 17.41
CA THR A 31 8.87 1.98 16.51
C THR A 31 9.85 2.41 15.42
N GLU A 32 11.14 2.50 15.74
CA GLU A 32 12.19 2.81 14.77
C GLU A 32 12.27 1.77 13.65
N THR A 33 12.23 0.47 13.99
CA THR A 33 12.19 -0.62 12.99
C THR A 33 10.97 -0.50 12.09
N VAL A 34 9.81 -0.18 12.66
CA VAL A 34 8.58 0.01 11.87
C VAL A 34 8.76 1.17 10.88
N LEU A 35 9.16 2.35 11.36
CA LEU A 35 9.21 3.56 10.55
C LEU A 35 10.36 3.60 9.53
N MET A 36 11.52 3.00 9.86
CA MET A 36 12.73 3.10 9.06
C MET A 36 12.98 1.88 8.16
N MET A 37 12.29 0.75 8.40
CA MET A 37 12.50 -0.48 7.62
C MET A 37 11.20 -0.99 7.03
N VAL A 38 10.18 -1.20 7.87
CA VAL A 38 8.92 -1.84 7.45
C VAL A 38 8.09 -0.92 6.55
N VAL A 39 7.86 0.33 6.97
CA VAL A 39 7.08 1.31 6.19
C VAL A 39 7.70 1.56 4.82
N PRO A 40 9.02 1.82 4.68
CA PRO A 40 9.66 1.95 3.37
C PRO A 40 9.45 0.71 2.48
N ALA A 41 9.61 -0.50 3.03
CA ALA A 41 9.40 -1.73 2.29
C ALA A 41 7.93 -1.90 1.85
N MET A 42 6.97 -1.60 2.72
CA MET A 42 5.54 -1.61 2.40
C MET A 42 5.19 -0.65 1.27
N VAL A 43 5.74 0.57 1.30
CA VAL A 43 5.52 1.59 0.25
C VAL A 43 6.07 1.10 -1.09
N ILE A 44 7.33 0.63 -1.12
CA ILE A 44 7.98 0.20 -2.37
C ILE A 44 7.29 -1.04 -2.93
N PHE A 45 7.17 -2.10 -2.14
CA PHE A 45 6.58 -3.36 -2.59
C PHE A 45 5.10 -3.20 -2.94
N GLY A 46 4.34 -2.53 -2.07
CA GLY A 46 2.93 -2.23 -2.31
C GLY A 46 2.73 -1.38 -3.56
N GLY A 47 3.58 -0.39 -3.80
CA GLY A 47 3.56 0.44 -5.01
C GLY A 47 3.82 -0.37 -6.27
N ILE A 48 4.81 -1.26 -6.25
CA ILE A 48 5.10 -2.19 -7.36
C ILE A 48 3.88 -3.07 -7.65
N MET A 49 3.30 -3.69 -6.61
CA MET A 49 2.14 -4.56 -6.77
C MET A 49 0.90 -3.82 -7.25
N LEU A 50 0.70 -2.58 -6.81
CA LEU A 50 -0.39 -1.73 -7.28
C LEU A 50 -0.28 -1.46 -8.78
N LEU A 51 0.91 -1.07 -9.25
CA LEU A 51 1.17 -0.81 -10.67
C LEU A 51 0.97 -2.06 -11.53
N ILE A 52 1.48 -3.20 -11.08
CA ILE A 52 1.30 -4.48 -11.77
C ILE A 52 -0.18 -4.85 -11.81
N GLY A 53 -0.90 -4.72 -10.69
CA GLY A 53 -2.33 -5.04 -10.60
C GLY A 53 -3.18 -4.20 -11.56
N ILE A 54 -2.90 -2.90 -11.65
CA ILE A 54 -3.56 -2.00 -12.62
C ILE A 54 -3.30 -2.48 -14.05
N LYS A 55 -2.05 -2.77 -14.41
CA LYS A 55 -1.69 -3.23 -15.76
C LYS A 55 -2.31 -4.58 -16.11
N TYR A 56 -2.32 -5.51 -15.17
CA TYR A 56 -2.96 -6.81 -15.34
C TYR A 56 -4.48 -6.67 -15.53
N GLY A 57 -5.12 -5.80 -14.74
CA GLY A 57 -6.54 -5.47 -14.90
C GLY A 57 -6.85 -4.89 -16.28
N GLN A 58 -6.04 -3.92 -16.74
CA GLN A 58 -6.16 -3.34 -18.09
C GLN A 58 -6.01 -4.40 -19.19
N HIS A 59 -5.06 -5.34 -19.05
CA HIS A 59 -4.86 -6.42 -20.01
C HIS A 59 -6.07 -7.37 -20.07
N ARG A 60 -6.70 -7.69 -18.93
CA ARG A 60 -7.86 -8.59 -18.87
C ARG A 60 -9.17 -7.94 -19.33
N SER A 61 -9.27 -6.61 -19.19
CA SER A 61 -10.45 -5.84 -19.61
C SER A 61 -10.38 -5.37 -21.06
N ALA A 62 -9.28 -5.66 -21.76
CA ALA A 62 -9.16 -5.37 -23.19
C ALA A 62 -10.09 -6.31 -24.01
N PRO A 63 -10.77 -5.78 -25.03
CA PRO A 63 -11.69 -6.55 -25.88
C PRO A 63 -10.99 -7.56 -26.79
#